data_AF-A0A136KP24-F1
#
_entry.id   AF-A0A136KP24-F1
#
_cell.length_a   1.000
_cell.length_b   1.000
_cell.length_c   1.000
_cell.angle_alpha   90.00
_cell.angle_beta   90.00
_cell.angle_gamma   90.00
#
_symmetry.space_group_name_H-M   'P 1'
#
loop_
_entity.id
_entity.type
_entity.pdbx_description
1 polymer ?
#
loop_
_entity_poly.entity_id
_entity_poly.type
_entity_poly.pdbx_seq_one_letter_code
_entity_poly.pdbx_strand_id
1 'polypeptide(L)'
;MANCYVSGKSSLHGRTHTHHRGVAGGRWKKRAQKMNRVFSPNLQVVTILEEGVAKKVLLATKVIKRIRKDILDGRSPIVKLAYLPADLKKVLADRKAAQAAVKS
;
A
#
# COMPACT_ATOMS: atom_id res chain seq x y z
N MET A 1 -4.32 -8.11 15.75
CA MET A 1 -4.77 -7.20 14.66
C MET A 1 -3.84 -7.36 13.48
N ALA A 2 -4.39 -7.33 12.26
CA ALA A 2 -3.59 -7.40 11.05
C ALA A 2 -2.79 -6.09 10.88
N ASN A 3 -1.47 -6.21 10.75
CA ASN A 3 -0.57 -5.08 10.56
C ASN A 3 0.13 -5.19 9.20
N CYS A 4 0.45 -4.04 8.61
CA CYS A 4 1.29 -4.03 7.42
C CYS A 4 2.71 -4.47 7.77
N TYR A 5 3.23 -5.48 7.06
CA TYR A 5 4.57 -6.01 7.27
C TYR A 5 5.69 -4.95 7.14
N VAL A 6 5.61 -4.07 6.14
CA VAL A 6 6.65 -3.04 5.89
C VAL A 6 6.46 -1.77 6.71
N SER A 7 5.22 -1.28 6.81
CA SER A 7 4.96 0.05 7.42
C SER A 7 4.41 0.01 8.84
N GLY A 8 4.17 -1.18 9.39
CA GLY A 8 3.60 -1.36 10.73
C GLY A 8 2.15 -0.89 10.89
N LYS A 9 1.53 -0.33 9.84
CA LYS A 9 0.18 0.24 9.91
C LYS A 9 -0.82 -0.76 10.45
N SER A 10 -1.43 -0.38 11.56
CA SER A 10 -2.49 -1.09 12.24
C SER A 10 -3.79 -0.28 12.20
N SER A 11 -4.85 -0.84 12.77
CA SER A 11 -6.12 -0.14 12.94
C SER A 11 -6.04 0.95 14.01
N LEU A 12 -6.69 2.07 13.71
CA LEU A 12 -6.78 3.23 14.59
C LEU A 12 -8.17 3.30 15.22
N HIS A 13 -8.22 3.68 16.50
CA HIS A 13 -9.49 3.98 17.17
C HIS A 13 -9.81 5.45 16.99
N GLY A 14 -11.05 5.76 16.63
CA GLY A 14 -11.51 7.14 16.63
C GLY A 14 -13.02 7.23 16.74
N ARG A 15 -13.56 8.38 16.38
CA ARG A 15 -14.97 8.70 16.60
C ARG A 15 -15.60 9.38 15.40
N THR A 16 -16.84 9.04 15.12
CA THR A 16 -17.69 9.79 14.19
C THR A 16 -18.60 10.70 15.01
N HIS A 17 -18.67 11.99 14.63
CA HIS A 17 -19.37 13.04 15.40
C HIS A 17 -20.04 14.08 14.48
N THR A 18 -20.17 13.76 13.19
CA THR A 18 -20.75 14.65 12.18
C THR A 18 -21.73 13.88 11.31
N HIS A 19 -22.86 14.50 10.98
CA HIS A 19 -23.81 13.93 10.02
C HIS A 19 -23.24 13.92 8.60
N HIS A 20 -23.68 12.97 7.79
CA HIS A 20 -23.42 12.97 6.35
C HIS A 20 -24.03 14.19 5.66
N ARG A 21 -23.42 14.61 4.54
CA ARG A 21 -23.94 15.72 3.72
C ARG A 21 -25.35 15.38 3.24
N GLY A 22 -26.29 16.31 3.37
CA GLY A 22 -27.69 16.13 2.97
C GLY A 22 -28.64 15.66 4.07
N VAL A 23 -28.12 15.19 5.23
CA VAL A 23 -28.96 14.70 6.34
C VAL A 23 -29.33 15.82 7.32
N ALA A 24 -28.37 16.68 7.68
CA ALA A 24 -28.61 17.79 8.58
C ALA A 24 -27.70 18.98 8.23
N GLY A 25 -28.32 20.14 8.06
CA GLY A 25 -27.65 21.40 7.73
C GLY A 25 -27.32 22.26 8.95
N GLY A 26 -26.51 23.31 8.74
CA GLY A 26 -26.25 24.35 9.73
C GLY A 26 -25.81 23.83 11.09
N ARG A 27 -26.48 24.32 12.15
CA ARG A 27 -26.14 24.03 13.56
C ARG A 27 -26.27 22.54 13.93
N TRP A 28 -27.12 21.80 13.22
CA TRP A 28 -27.37 20.38 13.49
C TRP A 28 -26.26 19.46 12.98
N LYS A 29 -25.48 19.89 11.97
CA LYS A 29 -24.39 19.09 11.37
C LYS A 29 -23.33 18.64 12.39
N LYS A 30 -23.09 19.45 13.43
CA LYS A 30 -22.08 19.22 14.48
C LYS A 30 -22.66 18.63 15.76
N ARG A 31 -23.97 18.38 15.82
CA ARG A 31 -24.67 17.81 16.98
C ARG A 31 -24.92 16.30 16.88
N ALA A 32 -24.27 15.62 15.92
CA ALA A 32 -24.37 14.17 15.82
C ALA A 32 -23.79 13.50 17.06
N GLN A 33 -24.38 12.37 17.46
CA GLN A 33 -23.88 11.55 18.55
C GLN A 33 -22.45 11.08 18.27
N LYS A 34 -21.61 11.05 19.31
CA LYS A 34 -20.21 10.60 19.21
C LYS A 34 -20.17 9.08 19.31
N MET A 35 -20.02 8.41 18.18
CA MET A 35 -19.90 6.95 18.12
C MET A 35 -18.44 6.54 17.98
N ASN A 36 -18.00 5.54 18.76
CA ASN A 36 -16.70 4.91 18.61
C ASN A 36 -16.65 4.12 17.30
N ARG A 37 -15.53 4.25 16.57
CA ARG A 37 -15.30 3.55 15.31
C ARG A 37 -13.84 3.09 15.23
N VAL A 38 -13.64 1.90 14.70
CA VAL A 38 -12.32 1.39 14.34
C VAL A 38 -12.08 1.68 12.86
N PHE A 39 -10.96 2.35 12.56
CA PHE A 39 -10.48 2.61 11.21
C PHE A 39 -9.46 1.54 10.83
N SER A 40 -9.89 0.56 10.03
CA SER A 40 -9.03 -0.52 9.54
C SER A 40 -8.13 -0.06 8.38
N PRO A 41 -6.85 -0.46 8.37
CA PRO A 41 -5.96 -0.20 7.23
C PRO A 41 -6.39 -1.02 6.01
N ASN A 42 -6.19 -0.48 4.80
CA ASN A 42 -6.38 -1.22 3.55
C ASN A 42 -5.17 -2.12 3.29
N LEU A 43 -5.21 -3.32 3.87
CA LEU A 43 -4.21 -4.37 3.74
C LEU A 43 -4.64 -5.38 2.66
N GLN A 44 -3.66 -5.86 1.91
CA GLN A 44 -3.84 -6.86 0.86
C GLN A 44 -2.82 -7.98 1.09
N VAL A 45 -3.22 -9.23 0.85
CA VAL A 45 -2.32 -10.39 0.92
C VAL A 45 -1.45 -10.39 -0.32
N VAL A 46 -0.13 -10.40 -0.13
CA VAL A 46 0.86 -10.34 -1.20
C VAL A 46 1.97 -11.33 -0.90
N THR A 47 2.50 -11.97 -1.94
CA THR A 47 3.69 -12.83 -1.79
C THR A 47 4.94 -12.02 -2.11
N ILE A 48 5.85 -11.96 -1.14
CA ILE A 48 7.16 -11.30 -1.27
C ILE A 48 8.26 -12.34 -1.38
N LEU A 49 9.37 -11.96 -2.01
CA LEU A 49 10.60 -12.74 -2.05
C LEU A 49 11.61 -12.12 -1.08
N GLU A 50 11.84 -12.77 0.05
CA GLU A 50 12.87 -12.43 1.02
C GLU A 50 13.88 -13.58 1.08
N GLU A 51 15.17 -13.28 0.95
CA GLU A 51 16.25 -14.29 1.05
C GLU A 51 16.08 -15.51 0.11
N GLY A 52 15.39 -15.31 -1.02
CA GLY A 52 15.09 -16.38 -1.99
C GLY A 52 13.86 -17.22 -1.65
N VAL A 53 13.21 -16.98 -0.50
CA VAL A 53 12.00 -17.69 -0.06
C VAL A 53 10.75 -16.84 -0.32
N ALA A 54 9.71 -17.48 -0.86
CA ALA A 54 8.42 -16.85 -1.08
C ALA A 54 7.58 -16.86 0.21
N LYS A 55 7.26 -15.66 0.72
CA LYS A 55 6.48 -15.49 1.95
C LYS A 55 5.18 -14.73 1.67
N LYS A 56 4.05 -15.25 2.17
CA LYS A 56 2.76 -14.55 2.12
C LYS A 56 2.67 -13.57 3.29
N VAL A 57 2.49 -12.28 3.00
CA VAL A 57 2.41 -11.20 3.99
C VAL A 57 1.26 -10.25 3.69
N LEU A 58 0.84 -9.49 4.70
CA LEU A 58 -0.13 -8.41 4.55
C LEU A 58 0.59 -7.07 4.30
N LEU A 59 0.32 -6.46 3.16
CA LEU A 59 0.87 -5.15 2.80
C LEU A 59 -0.23 -4.11 2.63
N ALA A 60 0.02 -2.90 3.13
CA ALA A 60 -0.86 -1.78 2.86
C ALA A 60 -0.77 -1.39 1.38
N THR A 61 -1.91 -1.04 0.77
CA THR A 61 -1.96 -0.64 -0.65
C THR A 61 -1.03 0.53 -0.99
N LYS A 62 -0.77 1.46 -0.05
CA LYS A 62 0.22 2.54 -0.22
C LYS A 62 1.65 2.00 -0.40
N VAL A 63 2.01 0.95 0.32
CA VAL A 63 3.33 0.30 0.18
C VAL A 63 3.45 -0.40 -1.16
N ILE A 64 2.41 -1.14 -1.57
CA ILE A 64 2.35 -1.79 -2.89
C ILE A 64 2.52 -0.76 -4.01
N LYS A 65 1.81 0.37 -3.93
CA LYS A 65 1.96 1.47 -4.89
C LYS A 65 3.37 2.05 -4.89
N ARG A 66 3.98 2.20 -3.71
CA ARG A 66 5.35 2.73 -3.60
C ARG A 66 6.37 1.80 -4.25
N ILE A 67 6.29 0.49 -4.00
CA ILE A 67 7.16 -0.51 -4.64
C ILE A 67 7.08 -0.43 -6.16
N ARG A 68 5.86 -0.36 -6.71
CA ARG A 68 5.66 -0.22 -8.17
C ARG A 68 6.28 1.06 -8.70
N LYS A 69 6.14 2.18 -7.97
CA LYS A 69 6.75 3.45 -8.33
C LYS A 69 8.28 3.38 -8.29
N ASP A 70 8.86 2.81 -7.25
CA ASP A 70 10.33 2.68 -7.13
C ASP A 70 10.90 1.85 -8.30
N ILE A 71 10.20 0.78 -8.71
CA ILE A 71 10.55 0.00 -9.91
C ILE A 71 10.51 0.86 -11.17
N LEU A 72 9.48 1.72 -11.33
CA LEU A 72 9.37 2.63 -12.47
C LEU A 72 10.43 3.72 -12.45
N ASP A 73 10.82 4.22 -11.28
CA ASP A 73 11.83 5.27 -11.13
C ASP A 73 13.27 4.70 -11.17
N GLY A 74 13.42 3.37 -11.21
CA GLY A 74 14.73 2.70 -11.23
C GLY A 74 15.42 2.63 -9.86
N ARG A 75 14.69 2.90 -8.78
CA ARG A 75 15.17 2.78 -7.39
C ARG A 75 14.98 1.36 -6.89
N SER A 76 15.83 0.92 -5.97
CA SER A 76 15.68 -0.37 -5.30
C SER A 76 14.43 -0.35 -4.40
N PRO A 77 13.43 -1.22 -4.65
CA PRO A 77 12.26 -1.28 -3.80
C PRO A 77 12.58 -1.90 -2.44
N ILE A 78 11.84 -1.50 -1.42
CA ILE A 78 12.00 -1.97 -0.02
C ILE A 78 11.82 -3.49 0.08
N VAL A 79 10.88 -4.05 -0.69
CA VAL A 79 10.65 -5.50 -0.79
C VAL A 79 10.43 -5.91 -2.24
N LYS A 80 10.87 -7.12 -2.60
CA LYS A 80 10.65 -7.70 -3.92
C LYS A 80 9.32 -8.45 -3.95
N LEU A 81 8.46 -8.10 -4.91
CA LEU A 81 7.21 -8.80 -5.15
C LEU A 81 7.50 -10.09 -5.93
N ALA A 82 6.89 -11.21 -5.52
CA ALA A 82 7.01 -12.47 -6.26
C ALA A 82 6.33 -12.37 -7.64
N TYR A 83 5.20 -11.67 -7.70
CA TYR A 83 4.42 -11.49 -8.92
C TYR A 83 4.38 -10.01 -9.29
N LEU A 84 4.95 -9.69 -10.45
CA LEU A 84 4.90 -8.36 -11.05
C LEU A 84 3.93 -8.37 -12.25
N PRO A 85 3.15 -7.30 -12.46
CA PRO A 85 2.36 -7.14 -13.68
C PRO A 85 3.28 -7.07 -14.91
N ALA A 86 2.76 -7.46 -16.07
CA ALA A 86 3.53 -7.62 -17.30
C ALA A 86 4.29 -6.34 -17.70
N ASP A 87 3.68 -5.17 -17.53
CA ASP A 87 4.27 -3.88 -17.89
C ASP A 87 5.55 -3.59 -17.11
N LEU A 88 5.55 -3.90 -15.80
CA LEU A 88 6.72 -3.73 -14.95
C LEU A 88 7.82 -4.75 -15.25
N LYS A 89 7.45 -5.96 -15.74
CA LYS A 89 8.44 -6.94 -16.19
C LYS A 89 9.19 -6.44 -17.42
N LYS A 90 8.51 -5.80 -18.38
CA LYS A 90 9.12 -5.19 -19.56
C LYS A 90 10.12 -4.10 -19.15
N VAL A 91 9.69 -3.15 -18.32
CA VAL A 91 10.56 -2.06 -17.83
C VAL A 91 11.82 -2.58 -17.13
N LEU A 92 11.70 -3.65 -16.34
CA LEU A 92 12.87 -4.28 -15.70
C LEU A 92 13.79 -4.99 -16.70
N ALA A 93 13.23 -5.63 -17.73
CA ALA A 93 14.01 -6.28 -18.79
C ALA A 93 14.77 -5.24 -19.62
N ASP A 94 14.09 -4.16 -20.06
CA ASP A 94 14.69 -3.08 -20.85
C ASP A 94 15.83 -2.42 -20.09
N ARG A 95 15.66 -2.19 -18.79
CA ARG A 95 16.71 -1.65 -17.91
C ARG A 95 17.87 -2.60 -17.70
N LYS A 96 17.61 -3.90 -17.54
CA LYS A 96 18.69 -4.90 -17.45
C LYS A 96 19.49 -4.95 -18.75
N ALA A 97 18.83 -4.88 -19.90
CA ALA A 97 19.48 -4.83 -21.20
C ALA A 97 20.34 -3.56 -21.34
N ALA A 98 19.80 -2.39 -20.96
CA ALA A 98 20.57 -1.14 -20.94
C ALA A 98 21.79 -1.20 -20.00
N GLN A 99 21.64 -1.78 -18.81
CA GLN A 99 22.75 -1.97 -17.87
C GLN A 99 23.83 -2.93 -18.37
N ALA A 100 23.44 -3.97 -19.13
CA ALA A 100 24.38 -4.90 -19.75
C ALA A 100 25.18 -4.22 -20.86
N ALA A 101 24.54 -3.40 -21.70
CA ALA A 101 25.19 -2.66 -22.79
C ALA A 101 26.16 -1.57 -22.30
N VAL A 102 25.95 -1.01 -21.10
CA VAL A 102 26.88 -0.05 -20.48
C VAL A 102 28.10 -0.72 -19.86
N LYS A 103 28.02 -2.02 -19.56
CA LYS A 103 29.11 -2.80 -18.94
C LYS A 103 30.00 -3.54 -19.95
N SER A 104 29.59 -3.63 -21.21
CA SER A 104 30.37 -4.14 -22.35
C SER A 104 31.20 -3.02 -22.98
#